data_AF-A0A8H5F0K8-F1
#
_entry.id   AF-A0A8H5F0K8-F1
#
_cell.length_a   1.000
_cell.length_b   1.000
_cell.length_c   1.000
_cell.angle_alpha   90.00
_cell.angle_beta   90.00
_cell.angle_gamma   90.00
#
_symmetry.space_group_name_H-M   'P 1'
#
loop_
_entity.id
_entity.type
_entity.pdbx_description
1 polymer ?
#
loop_
_entity_poly.entity_id
_entity_poly.type
_entity_poly.pdbx_seq_one_letter_code
_entity_poly.pdbx_strand_id
1 'polypeptide(L)'
;MPVPVPFAQLWEHLPAELKLSIFFRLPLRDIINFSYVSLHFRLFALHSLRQRLSELLLPYHLNVYSVFLALDRCNTVVAGSTALELVCPSSITPNNIDFLCPITEANLFISYLVLEDPFFGPPSIDDDPGQNAVRDVVILYHPTTNATIHAIISVSSSALAPLFQSHSTFVMNFISASGFYSCYPELTAEKEGSLVHRVLPCYHPDVISAPRVQKRNGR
;
A
#
# COMPACT_ATOMS: atom_id res chain seq x y z
N MET A 1 22.83 -30.64 31.89
CA MET A 1 22.48 -29.61 30.91
C MET A 1 21.05 -29.16 31.18
N PRO A 2 20.73 -27.86 31.13
CA PRO A 2 19.34 -27.41 31.28
C PRO A 2 18.48 -27.95 30.13
N VAL A 3 17.26 -28.38 30.45
CA VAL A 3 16.28 -28.85 29.46
C VAL A 3 15.78 -27.62 28.68
N PRO A 4 15.77 -27.63 27.34
CA PRO A 4 15.25 -26.51 26.57
C PRO A 4 13.76 -26.32 26.86
N VAL A 5 13.38 -25.11 27.26
CA VAL A 5 11.99 -24.73 27.49
C VAL A 5 11.31 -24.56 26.13
N PRO A 6 10.13 -25.17 25.88
CA PRO A 6 9.41 -24.97 24.63
C PRO A 6 9.07 -23.51 24.40
N PHE A 7 9.21 -23.03 23.16
CA PHE A 7 8.88 -21.65 22.79
C PHE A 7 7.47 -21.23 23.23
N ALA A 8 6.49 -22.12 23.11
CA ALA A 8 5.12 -21.87 23.56
C ALA A 8 5.05 -21.50 25.05
N GLN A 9 5.81 -22.19 25.90
CA GLN A 9 5.81 -21.91 27.34
C GLN A 9 6.49 -20.58 27.66
N LEU A 10 7.56 -20.21 26.94
CA LEU A 10 8.19 -18.90 27.05
C LEU A 10 7.24 -17.79 26.57
N TRP A 11 6.52 -18.03 25.47
CA TRP A 11 5.58 -17.08 24.89
C TRP A 11 4.44 -16.75 25.85
N GLU A 12 3.81 -17.75 26.48
CA GLU A 12 2.69 -17.52 27.39
C GLU A 12 3.04 -16.56 28.53
N HIS A 13 4.25 -16.71 29.11
CA HIS A 13 4.71 -15.90 30.23
C HIS A 13 5.33 -14.56 29.80
N LEU A 14 5.50 -14.32 28.50
CA LEU A 14 6.10 -13.08 28.02
C LEU A 14 5.10 -11.91 28.21
N PRO A 15 5.53 -10.78 28.81
CA PRO A 15 4.72 -9.56 28.88
C PRO A 15 4.22 -9.11 27.51
N ALA A 16 3.04 -8.49 27.46
CA ALA A 16 2.40 -8.09 26.22
C ALA A 16 3.25 -7.11 25.41
N GLU A 17 3.99 -6.23 26.09
CA GLU A 17 4.89 -5.23 25.50
C GLU A 17 6.05 -5.88 24.76
N LEU A 18 6.59 -6.98 25.30
CA LEU A 18 7.65 -7.74 24.64
C LEU A 18 7.10 -8.57 23.48
N LYS A 19 5.90 -9.16 23.62
CA LYS A 19 5.20 -9.81 22.50
C LYS A 19 4.96 -8.83 21.35
N LEU A 20 4.49 -7.62 21.66
CA LEU A 20 4.31 -6.55 20.69
C LEU A 20 5.66 -6.17 20.07
N SER A 21 6.69 -5.94 20.87
CA SER A 21 8.03 -5.58 20.38
C SER A 21 8.61 -6.62 19.41
N ILE A 22 8.34 -7.92 19.65
CA ILE A 22 8.70 -8.99 18.71
C ILE A 22 7.90 -8.83 17.42
N PHE A 23 6.56 -8.77 17.51
CA PHE A 23 5.70 -8.63 16.34
C PHE A 23 6.03 -7.40 15.53
N PHE A 24 6.36 -6.27 16.16
CA PHE A 24 6.76 -5.01 15.52
C PHE A 24 7.98 -5.12 14.60
N ARG A 25 8.84 -6.12 14.83
CA ARG A 25 10.04 -6.36 14.00
C ARG A 25 9.84 -7.45 12.96
N LEU A 26 8.75 -8.21 13.03
CA LEU A 26 8.48 -9.28 12.09
C LEU A 26 7.91 -8.74 10.77
N PRO A 27 8.35 -9.28 9.63
CA PRO A 27 7.69 -9.04 8.35
C PRO A 27 6.29 -9.67 8.35
N LEU A 28 5.41 -9.16 7.49
CA LEU A 28 4.01 -9.57 7.40
C LEU A 28 3.88 -11.08 7.16
N ARG A 29 4.77 -11.67 6.34
CA ARG A 29 4.84 -13.13 6.10
C ARG A 29 4.91 -13.91 7.41
N ASP A 30 5.81 -13.51 8.30
CA ASP A 30 6.05 -14.22 9.55
C ASP A 30 4.89 -13.98 10.53
N ILE A 31 4.33 -12.77 10.56
CA ILE A 31 3.12 -12.45 11.33
C ILE A 31 1.93 -13.32 10.89
N ILE A 32 1.75 -13.53 9.58
CA ILE A 32 0.74 -14.41 9.03
C ILE A 32 0.97 -15.86 9.47
N ASN A 33 2.22 -16.34 9.45
CA ASN A 33 2.55 -17.68 9.95
C ASN A 33 2.17 -17.85 11.43
N PHE A 34 2.40 -16.84 12.28
CA PHE A 34 1.91 -16.85 13.65
C PHE A 34 0.38 -16.90 13.72
N SER A 35 -0.31 -16.17 12.85
CA SER A 35 -1.78 -16.11 12.84
C SER A 35 -2.46 -17.46 12.59
N TYR A 36 -1.76 -18.42 11.97
CA TYR A 36 -2.26 -19.78 11.75
C TYR A 36 -2.12 -20.71 12.96
N VAL A 37 -1.36 -20.30 13.99
CA VAL A 37 -1.10 -21.15 15.17
C VAL A 37 -2.35 -21.26 16.06
N SER A 38 -3.02 -20.13 16.33
CA SER A 38 -4.24 -20.11 17.15
C SER A 38 -5.07 -18.84 16.94
N LEU A 39 -6.33 -18.85 17.39
CA LEU A 39 -7.17 -17.64 17.40
C LEU A 39 -6.53 -16.50 18.20
N HIS A 40 -5.86 -16.80 19.31
CA HIS A 40 -5.18 -15.81 20.13
C HIS A 40 -4.05 -15.13 19.34
N PHE A 41 -3.19 -15.92 18.68
CA PHE A 41 -2.14 -15.36 17.82
C PHE A 41 -2.70 -14.58 16.64
N ARG A 42 -3.81 -15.02 16.05
CA ARG A 42 -4.48 -14.28 14.97
C ARG A 42 -4.97 -12.91 15.42
N LEU A 43 -5.62 -12.83 16.57
CA LEU A 43 -6.09 -11.56 17.13
C LEU A 43 -4.92 -10.66 17.51
N PHE A 44 -3.86 -11.24 18.09
CA PHE A 44 -2.64 -10.51 18.44
C PHE A 44 -1.90 -9.98 17.21
N ALA A 45 -1.78 -10.78 16.16
CA ALA A 45 -1.24 -10.38 14.87
C ALA A 45 -1.97 -9.17 14.29
N LEU A 46 -3.31 -9.23 14.22
CA LEU A 46 -4.13 -8.12 13.73
C LEU A 46 -3.99 -6.87 14.61
N HIS A 47 -3.95 -7.03 15.93
CA HIS A 47 -3.75 -5.92 16.85
C HIS A 47 -2.39 -5.25 16.62
N SER A 48 -1.31 -6.04 16.51
CA SER A 48 0.04 -5.54 16.28
C SER A 48 0.18 -4.79 14.95
N LEU A 49 -0.43 -5.28 13.86
CA LEU A 49 -0.42 -4.62 12.56
C LEU A 49 -1.19 -3.29 12.59
N ARG A 50 -2.33 -3.24 13.30
CA ARG A 50 -3.10 -1.99 13.49
C ARG A 50 -2.33 -0.98 14.32
N GLN A 51 -1.65 -1.42 15.37
CA GLN A 51 -0.82 -0.53 16.19
C GLN A 51 0.36 0.01 15.37
N ARG A 52 1.02 -0.83 14.57
CA ARG A 52 2.08 -0.41 13.65
C ARG A 52 1.58 0.65 12.67
N LEU A 53 0.42 0.44 12.05
CA LEU A 53 -0.18 1.44 11.16
C LEU A 53 -0.48 2.74 11.91
N SER A 54 -1.03 2.66 13.13
CA SER A 54 -1.31 3.85 13.93
C SER A 54 -0.04 4.66 14.24
N GLU A 55 1.08 4.00 14.50
CA GLU A 55 2.37 4.67 14.71
C GLU A 55 2.92 5.30 13.42
N LEU A 56 2.74 4.63 12.27
CA LEU A 56 3.13 5.17 10.96
C LEU A 56 2.29 6.38 10.54
N LEU A 57 1.03 6.46 10.97
CA LEU A 57 0.11 7.56 10.66
C LEU A 57 0.29 8.78 11.58
N LEU A 58 0.90 8.59 12.75
CA LEU A 58 1.04 9.64 13.76
C LEU A 58 1.75 10.91 13.26
N PRO A 59 2.86 10.84 12.48
CA PRO A 59 3.53 12.05 11.96
C PRO A 59 2.66 12.90 11.02
N TYR A 60 1.64 12.28 10.43
CA TYR A 60 0.68 12.91 9.50
C TYR A 60 -0.59 13.39 10.20
N HIS A 61 -0.67 13.26 11.53
CA HIS A 61 -1.85 13.57 12.34
C HIS A 61 -3.13 12.81 11.93
N LEU A 62 -2.96 11.66 11.26
CA LEU A 62 -4.08 10.86 10.80
C LEU A 62 -4.53 9.86 11.87
N ASN A 63 -5.82 9.86 12.18
CA ASN A 63 -6.41 8.84 13.03
C ASN A 63 -6.60 7.52 12.24
N VAL A 64 -6.10 6.41 12.77
CA VAL A 64 -6.17 5.09 12.10
C VAL A 64 -7.60 4.65 11.77
N TYR A 65 -8.58 4.94 12.64
CA TYR A 65 -9.99 4.60 12.40
C TYR A 65 -10.60 5.47 11.30
N SER A 66 -10.33 6.78 11.34
CA SER A 66 -10.73 7.70 10.27
C SER A 66 -10.14 7.27 8.94
N VAL A 67 -8.86 6.86 8.91
CA VAL A 67 -8.22 6.37 7.69
C VAL A 67 -8.93 5.11 7.19
N PHE A 68 -9.12 4.08 8.01
CA PHE A 68 -9.81 2.86 7.57
C PHE A 68 -11.23 3.12 7.04
N LEU A 69 -11.97 4.05 7.66
CA LEU A 69 -13.28 4.46 7.18
C LEU A 69 -13.21 5.15 5.80
N ALA A 70 -12.18 5.97 5.57
CA ALA A 70 -11.96 6.62 4.28
C ALA A 70 -11.57 5.63 3.19
N LEU A 71 -10.68 4.67 3.51
CA LEU A 71 -10.28 3.60 2.60
C LEU A 71 -11.50 2.80 2.13
N ASP A 72 -12.42 2.49 3.06
CA ASP A 72 -13.65 1.74 2.78
C ASP A 72 -14.62 2.53 1.90
N ARG A 73 -14.91 3.78 2.27
CA ARG A 73 -15.90 4.62 1.57
C ARG A 73 -15.44 5.08 0.19
N CYS A 74 -14.14 5.27 0.00
CA CYS A 74 -13.60 5.84 -1.23
C CYS A 74 -12.92 4.80 -2.14
N ASN A 75 -12.95 3.51 -1.78
CA ASN A 75 -12.21 2.46 -2.48
C ASN A 75 -10.71 2.82 -2.67
N THR A 76 -10.14 3.48 -1.66
CA THR A 76 -8.75 3.96 -1.65
C THR A 76 -7.88 2.95 -0.91
N VAL A 77 -6.58 2.91 -1.23
CA VAL A 77 -5.59 2.11 -0.50
C VAL A 77 -4.38 2.95 -0.10
N VAL A 78 -3.72 2.61 1.00
CA VAL A 78 -2.38 3.12 1.31
C VAL A 78 -1.36 2.26 0.59
N ALA A 79 -0.35 2.86 -0.04
CA ALA A 79 0.70 2.18 -0.77
C ALA A 79 2.09 2.77 -0.46
N GLY A 80 3.05 2.50 -1.34
CA GLY A 80 4.36 3.12 -1.31
C GLY A 80 5.19 2.73 -0.08
N SER A 81 6.01 3.68 0.38
CA SER A 81 6.94 3.44 1.49
C SER A 81 6.24 3.12 2.81
N THR A 82 5.07 3.71 3.08
CA THR A 82 4.27 3.42 4.28
C THR A 82 3.76 1.98 4.29
N ALA A 83 3.21 1.50 3.17
CA ALA A 83 2.76 0.11 3.07
C ALA A 83 3.94 -0.86 3.16
N LEU A 84 5.07 -0.53 2.55
CA LEU A 84 6.29 -1.33 2.66
C LEU A 84 6.80 -1.41 4.11
N GLU A 85 6.91 -0.29 4.83
CA GLU A 85 7.39 -0.30 6.21
C GLU A 85 6.44 -1.08 7.13
N LEU A 86 5.14 -1.08 6.84
CA LEU A 86 4.19 -1.96 7.52
C LEU A 86 4.43 -3.43 7.18
N VAL A 87 4.69 -3.78 5.92
CA VAL A 87 4.87 -5.18 5.48
C VAL A 87 6.23 -5.74 5.86
N CYS A 88 7.28 -4.93 5.80
CA CYS A 88 8.66 -5.32 6.05
C CYS A 88 9.35 -4.21 6.87
N PRO A 89 9.22 -4.25 8.21
CA PRO A 89 9.76 -3.22 9.08
C PRO A 89 11.27 -3.02 8.94
N SER A 90 11.72 -1.80 9.26
CA SER A 90 13.13 -1.40 9.15
C SER A 90 13.67 -1.59 7.73
N SER A 91 12.82 -1.37 6.73
CA SER A 91 13.24 -1.37 5.32
C SER A 91 13.51 0.06 4.87
N ILE A 92 12.57 0.97 5.14
CA ILE A 92 12.64 2.37 4.71
C ILE A 92 11.85 3.21 5.72
N THR A 93 12.38 4.37 6.10
CA THR A 93 11.59 5.36 6.84
C THR A 93 10.69 6.13 5.87
N PRO A 94 9.35 6.06 5.98
CA PRO A 94 8.47 6.80 5.09
C PRO A 94 8.59 8.31 5.34
N ASN A 95 8.82 9.07 4.27
CA ASN A 95 8.84 10.54 4.31
C ASN A 95 7.49 11.15 3.92
N ASN A 96 6.63 10.35 3.31
CA ASN A 96 5.27 10.69 2.91
C ASN A 96 4.37 9.47 3.07
N ILE A 97 3.06 9.70 2.97
CA ILE A 97 2.08 8.62 2.83
C ILE A 97 1.38 8.72 1.48
N ASP A 98 1.43 7.63 0.74
CA ASP A 98 0.82 7.51 -0.58
C ASP A 98 -0.55 6.83 -0.47
N PHE A 99 -1.61 7.54 -0.82
CA PHE A 99 -2.95 6.99 -1.02
C PHE A 99 -3.21 6.84 -2.51
N LEU A 100 -3.50 5.62 -2.95
CA LEU A 100 -3.94 5.38 -4.32
C LEU A 100 -5.47 5.45 -4.38
N CYS A 101 -5.98 6.38 -5.18
CA CYS A 101 -7.40 6.67 -5.27
C CYS A 101 -7.93 6.28 -6.66
N PRO A 102 -9.13 5.70 -6.78
CA PRO A 102 -9.77 5.55 -8.07
C PRO A 102 -10.23 6.92 -8.58
N ILE A 103 -10.25 7.11 -9.91
CA ILE A 103 -10.62 8.38 -10.55
C ILE A 103 -12.00 8.90 -10.10
N THR A 104 -12.92 8.00 -9.78
CA THR A 104 -14.31 8.31 -9.45
C THR A 104 -14.48 8.83 -8.03
N GLU A 105 -13.62 8.42 -7.10
CA GLU A 105 -13.74 8.74 -5.67
C GLU A 105 -12.67 9.72 -5.15
N ALA A 106 -11.69 10.07 -5.98
CA ALA A 106 -10.55 10.89 -5.56
C ALA A 106 -10.97 12.23 -4.92
N ASN A 107 -11.95 12.93 -5.51
CA ASN A 107 -12.43 14.21 -4.96
C ASN A 107 -13.09 14.04 -3.59
N LEU A 108 -13.83 12.94 -3.39
CA LEU A 108 -14.46 12.62 -2.11
C LEU A 108 -13.38 12.33 -1.06
N PHE A 109 -12.37 11.54 -1.42
CA PHE A 109 -11.25 11.20 -0.53
C PHE A 109 -10.42 12.43 -0.15
N ILE A 110 -10.06 13.30 -1.09
CA ILE A 110 -9.31 14.53 -0.81
C ILE A 110 -10.13 15.45 0.10
N SER A 111 -11.43 15.60 -0.17
CA SER A 111 -12.33 16.38 0.69
C SER A 111 -12.37 15.83 2.11
N TYR A 112 -12.38 14.50 2.26
CA TYR A 112 -12.31 13.86 3.57
C TYR A 112 -11.02 14.22 4.33
N LEU A 113 -9.85 14.13 3.69
CA LEU A 113 -8.58 14.46 4.32
C LEU A 113 -8.51 15.93 4.78
N VAL A 114 -8.98 16.87 3.94
CA VAL A 114 -8.99 18.30 4.26
C VAL A 114 -9.99 18.64 5.37
N LEU A 115 -11.10 17.91 5.47
CA LEU A 115 -12.09 18.09 6.53
C LEU A 115 -11.65 17.49 7.87
N GLU A 116 -10.94 16.35 7.86
CA GLU A 116 -10.41 15.71 9.07
C GLU A 116 -9.32 16.54 9.73
N ASP A 117 -8.48 17.22 8.94
CA ASP A 117 -7.46 18.12 9.46
C ASP A 117 -7.45 19.45 8.67
N PRO A 118 -8.04 20.53 9.22
CA PRO A 118 -8.09 21.84 8.58
C PRO A 118 -6.71 22.52 8.53
N PHE A 119 -5.68 21.95 9.15
CA PHE A 119 -4.33 22.49 9.09
C PHE A 119 -3.64 22.15 7.77
N PHE A 120 -4.10 21.18 6.98
CA PHE A 120 -3.51 20.94 5.67
C PHE A 120 -3.56 22.22 4.82
N GLY A 121 -2.41 22.59 4.26
CA GLY A 121 -2.32 23.68 3.30
C GLY A 121 -3.17 23.40 2.05
N PRO A 122 -3.34 24.41 1.16
CA PRO A 122 -4.07 24.21 -0.08
C PRO A 122 -3.45 23.06 -0.88
N PRO A 123 -4.28 22.17 -1.48
CA PRO A 123 -3.76 21.07 -2.28
C PRO A 123 -2.93 21.58 -3.47
N SER A 124 -1.75 21.01 -3.69
CA SER A 124 -0.98 21.23 -4.92
C SER A 124 -1.13 20.03 -5.84
N ILE A 125 -1.09 20.27 -7.15
CA ILE A 125 -1.14 19.23 -8.17
C ILE A 125 0.28 19.05 -8.73
N ASP A 126 0.72 17.80 -8.87
CA ASP A 126 1.94 17.46 -9.61
C ASP A 126 1.62 17.41 -11.12
N ASP A 127 2.30 18.24 -11.90
CA ASP A 127 2.06 18.42 -13.33
C ASP A 127 2.65 17.29 -14.20
N ASP A 128 3.49 16.40 -13.65
CA ASP A 128 4.05 15.26 -14.38
C ASP A 128 4.08 13.97 -13.53
N PRO A 129 2.99 13.20 -13.46
CA PRO A 129 2.91 12.01 -12.62
C PRO A 129 3.82 10.86 -13.07
N GLY A 130 4.47 10.93 -14.24
CA GLY A 130 5.47 9.96 -14.71
C GLY A 130 4.98 8.51 -14.90
N GLN A 131 3.68 8.23 -14.76
CA GLN A 131 3.09 6.89 -14.83
C GLN A 131 1.79 6.88 -15.64
N ASN A 132 1.67 5.95 -16.59
CA ASN A 132 0.50 5.84 -17.48
C ASN A 132 -0.82 5.52 -16.75
N ALA A 133 -0.75 4.91 -15.55
CA ALA A 133 -1.92 4.61 -14.72
C ALA A 133 -2.26 5.72 -13.73
N VAL A 134 -1.46 6.79 -13.64
CA VAL A 134 -1.68 7.93 -12.76
C VAL A 134 -2.16 9.09 -13.61
N ARG A 135 -3.29 9.66 -13.21
CA ARG A 135 -3.89 10.83 -13.83
C ARG A 135 -3.27 12.10 -13.27
N ASP A 136 -3.29 12.23 -11.95
CA ASP A 136 -2.86 13.41 -11.19
C ASP A 136 -2.28 12.93 -9.85
N VAL A 137 -1.38 13.71 -9.25
CA VAL A 137 -0.98 13.53 -7.84
C VAL A 137 -1.33 14.80 -7.09
N VAL A 138 -2.19 14.67 -6.07
CA VAL A 138 -2.55 15.79 -5.20
C VAL A 138 -1.74 15.67 -3.92
N ILE A 139 -0.99 16.72 -3.58
CA ILE A 139 -0.13 16.76 -2.40
C ILE A 139 -0.75 17.68 -1.35
N LEU A 140 -0.92 17.15 -0.14
CA LEU A 140 -1.31 17.91 1.04
C LEU A 140 -0.11 18.06 1.97
N TYR A 141 0.14 19.27 2.42
CA TYR A 141 1.25 19.62 3.31
C TYR A 141 0.73 19.93 4.70
N HIS A 142 1.26 19.25 5.71
CA HIS A 142 0.98 19.62 7.09
C HIS A 142 1.96 20.74 7.53
N PRO A 143 1.47 21.95 7.88
CA PRO A 143 2.29 23.15 8.03
C PRO A 143 3.22 23.12 9.25
N THR A 144 2.91 22.28 10.25
CA THR A 144 3.69 22.20 11.50
C THR A 144 4.75 21.10 11.46
N THR A 145 4.44 19.97 10.83
CA THR A 145 5.32 18.79 10.84
C THR A 145 6.13 18.64 9.55
N ASN A 146 5.80 19.42 8.51
CA ASN A 146 6.29 19.25 7.14
C ASN A 146 6.01 17.85 6.55
N ALA A 147 5.13 17.06 7.18
CA ALA A 147 4.70 15.78 6.65
C ALA A 147 3.84 15.98 5.40
N THR A 148 4.01 15.12 4.40
CA THR A 148 3.24 15.20 3.16
C THR A 148 2.37 13.97 2.94
N ILE A 149 1.14 14.22 2.49
CA ILE A 149 0.20 13.19 2.05
C ILE A 149 0.08 13.32 0.54
N HIS A 150 0.24 12.21 -0.18
CA HIS A 150 0.01 12.13 -1.61
C HIS A 150 -1.28 11.37 -1.88
N ALA A 151 -2.25 12.00 -2.54
CA ALA A 151 -3.37 11.33 -3.17
C ALA A 151 -3.04 11.12 -4.65
N ILE A 152 -2.57 9.91 -4.97
CA ILE A 152 -2.23 9.47 -6.32
C ILE A 152 -3.51 8.98 -7.00
N ILE A 153 -3.99 9.75 -7.98
CA ILE A 153 -5.26 9.50 -8.65
C ILE A 153 -5.02 8.55 -9.82
N SER A 154 -5.68 7.39 -9.81
CA SER A 154 -5.65 6.47 -10.95
C SER A 154 -6.37 7.06 -12.16
N VAL A 155 -5.97 6.67 -13.37
CA VAL A 155 -6.75 6.89 -14.60
C VAL A 155 -8.01 6.02 -14.68
N SER A 156 -8.16 5.02 -13.81
CA SER A 156 -9.23 4.02 -13.85
C SER A 156 -10.10 4.05 -12.59
N SER A 157 -11.18 3.26 -12.61
CA SER A 157 -12.00 3.00 -11.41
C SER A 157 -11.31 2.11 -10.37
N SER A 158 -10.09 1.63 -10.64
CA SER A 158 -9.30 0.83 -9.71
C SER A 158 -8.15 1.66 -9.12
N ALA A 159 -8.13 1.79 -7.79
CA ALA A 159 -7.01 2.36 -7.06
C ALA A 159 -5.69 1.60 -7.25
N LEU A 160 -5.73 0.31 -7.62
CA LEU A 160 -4.53 -0.52 -7.70
C LEU A 160 -3.79 -0.41 -9.04
N ALA A 161 -4.36 0.24 -10.06
CA ALA A 161 -3.70 0.34 -11.37
C ALA A 161 -2.30 1.01 -11.30
N PRO A 162 -2.10 2.11 -10.53
CA PRO A 162 -0.76 2.68 -10.31
C PRO A 162 0.21 1.72 -9.62
N LEU A 163 -0.26 0.91 -8.66
CA LEU A 163 0.58 0.01 -7.88
C LEU A 163 1.35 -0.96 -8.79
N PHE A 164 0.65 -1.54 -9.76
CA PHE A 164 1.22 -2.51 -10.71
C PHE A 164 2.09 -1.88 -11.80
N GLN A 165 2.21 -0.54 -11.83
CA GLN A 165 3.15 0.17 -12.69
C GLN A 165 4.43 0.60 -11.96
N SER A 166 4.57 0.23 -10.68
CA SER A 166 5.79 0.45 -9.93
C SER A 166 7.00 -0.20 -10.59
N HIS A 167 8.16 0.45 -10.46
CA HIS A 167 9.44 0.02 -11.00
C HIS A 167 10.04 -1.17 -10.23
N SER A 168 9.47 -1.56 -9.09
CA SER A 168 9.95 -2.67 -8.27
C SER A 168 8.80 -3.45 -7.64
N THR A 169 8.89 -4.78 -7.69
CA THR A 169 7.97 -5.68 -6.96
C THR A 169 8.02 -5.47 -5.45
N PHE A 170 9.15 -4.97 -4.94
CA PHE A 170 9.39 -4.76 -3.52
C PHE A 170 8.37 -3.82 -2.88
N VAL A 171 7.92 -2.81 -3.62
CA VAL A 171 6.96 -1.79 -3.14
C VAL A 171 5.52 -2.07 -3.56
N MET A 172 5.22 -3.23 -4.17
CA MET A 172 3.87 -3.64 -4.55
C MET A 172 3.12 -4.20 -3.34
N ASN A 173 2.97 -3.37 -2.32
CA ASN A 173 2.24 -3.65 -1.09
C ASN A 173 1.17 -2.57 -0.91
N PHE A 174 0.05 -2.94 -0.30
CA PHE A 174 -1.00 -1.97 -0.01
C PHE A 174 -1.80 -2.34 1.23
N ILE A 175 -2.47 -1.33 1.77
CA ILE A 175 -3.37 -1.44 2.91
C ILE A 175 -4.73 -0.96 2.44
N SER A 176 -5.75 -1.80 2.58
CA SER A 176 -7.13 -1.45 2.28
C SER A 176 -7.98 -1.49 3.56
N ALA A 177 -9.26 -1.12 3.43
CA ALA A 177 -10.23 -1.27 4.53
C ALA A 177 -10.28 -2.68 5.13
N SER A 178 -10.08 -3.70 4.29
CA SER A 178 -10.22 -5.10 4.66
C SER A 178 -8.94 -5.76 5.18
N GLY A 179 -7.77 -5.13 5.03
CA GLY A 179 -6.53 -5.71 5.53
C GLY A 179 -5.25 -5.18 4.91
N PHE A 180 -4.19 -5.98 5.06
CA PHE A 180 -2.81 -5.67 4.66
C PHE A 180 -2.35 -6.68 3.62
N TYR A 181 -1.78 -6.21 2.53
CA TYR A 181 -1.50 -7.03 1.35
C TYR A 181 -0.08 -6.80 0.84
N SER A 182 0.56 -7.90 0.43
CA SER A 182 1.80 -7.89 -0.34
C SER A 182 1.57 -8.73 -1.59
N CYS A 183 1.87 -8.17 -2.77
CA CYS A 183 1.75 -8.92 -4.02
C CYS A 183 2.88 -9.95 -4.18
N TYR A 184 4.01 -9.75 -3.49
CA TYR A 184 5.19 -10.60 -3.57
C TYR A 184 5.79 -10.85 -2.18
N PRO A 185 5.07 -11.53 -1.27
CA PRO A 185 5.43 -11.61 0.15
C PRO A 185 6.78 -12.28 0.41
N GLU A 186 7.20 -13.25 -0.40
CA GLU A 186 8.52 -13.88 -0.29
C GLU A 186 9.64 -12.88 -0.60
N LEU A 187 9.56 -12.26 -1.78
CA LEU A 187 10.53 -11.26 -2.25
C LEU A 187 10.61 -10.06 -1.30
N THR A 188 9.46 -9.55 -0.84
CA THR A 188 9.40 -8.43 0.09
C THR A 188 9.97 -8.79 1.48
N ALA A 189 9.71 -10.00 1.99
CA ALA A 189 10.27 -10.43 3.28
C ALA A 189 11.80 -10.62 3.22
N GLU A 190 12.33 -11.03 2.06
CA GLU A 190 13.76 -11.23 1.83
C GLU A 190 14.49 -9.94 1.47
N LYS A 191 13.76 -8.82 1.33
CA LYS A 191 14.28 -7.53 0.88
C LYS A 191 14.89 -7.60 -0.53
N GLU A 192 14.37 -8.50 -1.35
CA GLU A 192 14.76 -8.69 -2.73
C GLU A 192 13.68 -8.08 -3.64
N GLY A 193 14.02 -7.02 -4.37
CA GLY A 193 13.13 -6.41 -5.36
C GLY A 193 13.55 -6.80 -6.76
N SER A 194 12.62 -7.32 -7.57
CA SER A 194 12.85 -7.44 -9.00
C SER A 194 12.47 -6.12 -9.66
N LEU A 195 13.39 -5.53 -10.43
CA LEU A 195 13.08 -4.38 -11.26
C LEU A 195 12.09 -4.80 -12.33
N VAL A 196 10.92 -4.18 -12.32
CA VAL A 196 9.93 -4.40 -13.37
C VAL A 196 10.36 -3.56 -14.57
N HIS A 197 11.17 -4.17 -15.44
CA HIS A 197 11.60 -3.52 -16.68
C HIS A 197 10.36 -3.31 -17.56
N ARG A 198 9.96 -2.05 -17.76
CA ARG A 198 8.89 -1.70 -18.70
C ARG A 198 9.35 -2.02 -20.12
N VAL A 199 9.09 -3.24 -20.61
CA VAL A 199 9.08 -3.48 -22.05
C VAL A 199 7.76 -2.90 -22.54
N LEU A 200 7.74 -1.61 -22.85
CA LEU A 200 6.65 -1.07 -23.66
C LEU A 200 6.73 -1.81 -25.00
N PRO A 201 5.67 -2.52 -25.45
CA PRO A 201 5.61 -2.87 -26.85
C PRO A 201 5.61 -1.54 -27.61
N CYS A 202 6.66 -1.29 -28.40
CA CYS A 202 6.68 -0.21 -29.35
C CYS A 202 5.43 -0.38 -30.23
N TYR A 203 4.41 0.45 -30.01
CA TYR A 203 3.21 0.45 -30.82
C TYR A 203 3.60 1.06 -32.18
N HIS A 204 4.01 0.22 -33.13
CA HIS A 204 4.22 0.64 -34.51
C HIS A 204 2.84 0.66 -35.20
N PRO A 205 2.34 1.81 -35.70
CA PRO A 205 0.97 1.90 -36.25
C PRO A 205 0.74 1.09 -37.54
N ASP A 206 1.80 0.58 -38.18
CA ASP A 206 1.73 0.16 -39.59
C ASP A 206 1.48 -1.34 -39.85
N VAL A 207 1.08 -2.14 -38.85
CA VAL A 207 0.86 -3.59 -39.06
C VAL A 207 -0.59 -4.00 -38.76
N ILE A 208 -1.56 -3.30 -39.35
CA ILE A 208 -2.89 -3.87 -39.62
C ILE A 208 -3.30 -3.48 -41.05
N SER A 209 -2.60 -4.02 -42.04
CA SER A 209 -3.20 -4.19 -43.36
C SER A 209 -4.17 -5.37 -43.29
N ALA A 210 -5.46 -5.06 -43.12
CA ALA A 210 -6.55 -6.02 -43.16
C ALA A 210 -6.53 -6.83 -44.47
N PRO A 211 -6.86 -8.14 -44.46
CA PRO A 211 -6.96 -8.92 -45.68
C PRO A 211 -8.14 -8.40 -46.53
N ARG A 212 -7.85 -7.97 -47.76
CA ARG A 212 -8.85 -7.61 -48.77
C ARG A 212 -9.75 -8.82 -49.05
N VAL A 213 -11.03 -8.69 -48.74
CA VAL A 213 -12.08 -9.61 -49.17
C VAL A 213 -12.13 -9.61 -50.71
N GLN A 214 -11.74 -10.72 -51.33
CA GLN A 214 -11.99 -10.98 -52.75
C GLN A 214 -13.50 -11.16 -52.95
N LYS A 215 -14.13 -10.18 -53.61
CA LYS A 215 -15.49 -10.33 -54.14
C LYS A 215 -15.47 -11.38 -55.25
N ARG A 216 -16.14 -12.51 -54.98
CA ARG A 216 -16.55 -13.51 -55.98
C ARG A 216 -17.72 -12.91 -56.77
N ASN A 217 -17.48 -12.45 -58.00
CA ASN A 217 -18.56 -12.16 -58.94
C ASN A 217 -18.75 -13.38 -59.85
N GLY A 218 -19.94 -13.96 -59.79
CA GLY A 218 -20.45 -14.91 -60.76
C GLY A 218 -21.33 -14.23 -61.79
N ARG A 219 -21.40 -14.89 -62.96
CA ARG A 219 -22.10 -14.58 -64.21
C ARG A 219 -21.34 -13.70 -65.18
#